data_AF-A0A2S5R2J6-F1
#
_entry.id   AF-A0A2S5R2J6-F1
#
_cell.length_a   1.000
_cell.length_b   1.000
_cell.length_c   1.000
_cell.angle_alpha   90.00
_cell.angle_beta   90.00
_cell.angle_gamma   90.00
#
_symmetry.space_group_name_H-M   'P 1'
#
loop_
_entity.id
_entity.type
_entity.pdbx_description
1 polymer ?
#
loop_
_entity_poly.entity_id
_entity_poly.type
_entity_poly.pdbx_seq_one_letter_code
_entity_poly.pdbx_strand_id
1 'polypeptide(L)'
;MVIYRVKSRKTGLYSKGGTWPSFSKTGKIWKNIGHLRNHFNVLDSHGRRIYKEHDVEIIEIEITEEVVCSTSFDAFIQEAALREQDRKDKRRQRVEAYLTEQRRKQYEELQKEFGK
;
A
#
# COMPACT_ATOMS: atom_id res chain seq x y z
N MET A 1 -15.13 -3.51 -16.72
CA MET A 1 -13.83 -3.86 -17.35
C MET A 1 -13.38 -5.23 -16.89
N VAL A 2 -12.95 -6.12 -17.79
CA VAL A 2 -12.40 -7.44 -17.40
C VAL A 2 -10.88 -7.35 -17.23
N ILE A 3 -10.36 -7.92 -16.15
CA ILE A 3 -8.94 -8.15 -15.93
C ILE A 3 -8.65 -9.64 -15.75
N TYR A 4 -7.42 -10.04 -16.03
CA TYR A 4 -6.98 -11.42 -15.96
C TYR A 4 -5.88 -11.56 -14.91
N ARG A 5 -5.91 -12.66 -14.16
CA ARG A 5 -4.86 -13.07 -13.22
C ARG A 5 -4.58 -14.56 -13.36
N VAL A 6 -3.37 -14.98 -13.03
CA VAL A 6 -2.99 -16.41 -13.03
C VAL A 6 -2.83 -16.85 -11.58
N LYS A 7 -3.64 -17.80 -11.12
CA LYS A 7 -3.65 -18.29 -9.74
C LYS A 7 -3.10 -19.71 -9.68
N SER A 8 -2.24 -19.97 -8.71
CA SER A 8 -1.76 -21.31 -8.35
C SER A 8 -2.87 -22.04 -7.58
N ARG A 9 -3.35 -23.18 -8.09
CA ARG A 9 -4.33 -24.00 -7.36
C ARG A 9 -3.74 -24.62 -6.11
N LYS A 10 -2.42 -24.87 -6.10
CA LYS A 10 -1.71 -25.45 -4.95
C LYS A 10 -1.59 -24.50 -3.76
N THR A 11 -1.32 -23.22 -4.02
CA THR A 11 -0.98 -22.25 -2.95
C THR A 11 -2.00 -21.12 -2.80
N GLY A 12 -2.93 -20.97 -3.74
CA GLY A 12 -3.88 -19.86 -3.79
C GLY A 12 -3.26 -18.50 -4.13
N LEU A 13 -1.95 -18.43 -4.37
CA LEU A 13 -1.23 -17.21 -4.71
C LEU A 13 -1.33 -16.89 -6.20
N TYR A 14 -1.07 -15.64 -6.56
CA TYR A 14 -1.13 -15.13 -7.93
C TYR A 14 0.25 -14.90 -8.52
N SER A 15 0.42 -15.24 -9.79
CA SER A 15 1.68 -15.06 -10.51
C SER A 15 2.05 -13.58 -10.65
N LYS A 16 3.32 -13.25 -10.43
CA LYS A 16 3.92 -11.93 -10.71
C LYS A 16 4.31 -11.76 -12.19
N GLY A 17 4.15 -12.79 -13.01
CA GLY A 17 4.58 -12.79 -14.42
C GLY A 17 6.10 -12.82 -14.59
N GLY A 18 6.58 -12.43 -15.78
CA GLY A 18 8.00 -12.47 -16.15
C GLY A 18 8.49 -13.84 -16.61
N THR A 19 9.72 -13.89 -17.11
CA THR A 19 10.37 -15.12 -17.62
C THR A 19 10.57 -16.16 -16.52
N TRP A 20 10.87 -15.70 -15.30
CA TRP A 20 11.06 -16.50 -14.09
C TRP A 20 9.89 -16.22 -13.12
N PRO A 21 8.71 -16.80 -13.38
CA PRO A 21 7.50 -16.46 -12.64
C PRO A 21 7.63 -16.87 -11.17
N SER A 22 7.17 -16.00 -10.29
CA SER A 22 6.99 -16.28 -8.86
C SER A 22 5.58 -15.87 -8.44
N PHE A 23 5.13 -16.35 -7.27
CA PHE A 23 3.74 -16.14 -6.82
C PHE A 23 3.67 -15.31 -5.54
N SER A 24 2.68 -14.43 -5.43
CA SER A 24 2.37 -13.66 -4.21
C SER A 24 0.87 -13.38 -4.07
N LYS A 25 0.44 -12.80 -2.93
CA LYS A 25 -0.96 -12.44 -2.69
C LYS A 25 -1.50 -11.42 -3.71
N THR A 26 -0.68 -10.47 -4.14
CA THR A 26 -1.07 -9.40 -5.08
C THR A 26 -0.80 -9.74 -6.54
N GLY A 27 0.22 -10.54 -6.86
CA GLY A 27 0.55 -10.95 -8.24
C GLY A 27 0.56 -9.80 -9.27
N LYS A 28 0.52 -10.18 -10.54
CA LYS A 28 0.36 -9.29 -11.69
C LYS A 28 -1.09 -9.32 -12.17
N ILE A 29 -1.52 -8.18 -12.71
CA ILE A 29 -2.82 -8.03 -13.37
C ILE A 29 -2.55 -7.78 -14.85
N TRP A 30 -3.25 -8.53 -15.71
CA TRP A 30 -3.27 -8.30 -17.15
C TRP A 30 -4.61 -7.66 -17.53
N LYS A 31 -4.57 -6.46 -18.10
CA LYS A 31 -5.79 -5.74 -18.53
C LYS A 31 -6.41 -6.29 -19.82
N ASN A 32 -5.71 -7.17 -20.52
CA ASN A 32 -6.14 -7.73 -21.80
C ASN A 32 -5.62 -9.17 -21.93
N ILE A 33 -6.46 -10.07 -22.45
CA ILE A 33 -6.12 -11.48 -22.68
C ILE A 33 -4.92 -11.64 -23.63
N GLY A 34 -4.74 -10.75 -24.60
CA GLY A 34 -3.61 -10.74 -25.52
C GLY A 34 -2.27 -10.56 -24.81
N HIS A 35 -2.21 -9.72 -23.78
CA HIS A 35 -0.99 -9.56 -22.97
C HIS A 35 -0.66 -10.81 -22.18
N LEU A 36 -1.69 -11.52 -21.69
CA LEU A 36 -1.51 -12.78 -20.98
C LEU A 36 -1.05 -13.90 -21.93
N ARG A 37 -1.64 -13.99 -23.12
CA ARG A 37 -1.19 -14.91 -24.18
C ARG A 37 0.27 -14.65 -24.56
N ASN A 38 0.63 -13.39 -24.80
CA ASN A 38 2.01 -13.03 -25.12
C ASN A 38 2.96 -13.42 -23.99
N HIS A 39 2.58 -13.16 -22.74
CA HIS A 39 3.36 -13.58 -21.56
C HIS A 39 3.62 -15.09 -21.57
N PHE A 40 2.64 -15.94 -21.88
CA PHE A 40 2.84 -17.39 -21.96
C PHE A 40 3.68 -17.82 -23.17
N ASN A 41 3.58 -17.11 -24.29
CA ASN A 41 4.35 -17.41 -25.50
C ASN A 41 5.85 -17.18 -25.29
N VAL A 42 6.22 -16.13 -24.56
CA VAL A 42 7.64 -15.79 -24.30
C VAL A 42 8.27 -16.58 -23.15
N LEU A 43 7.54 -17.48 -22.49
CA LEU A 43 8.11 -18.32 -21.44
C LEU A 43 9.09 -19.34 -22.00
N ASP A 44 10.26 -19.40 -21.38
CA ASP A 44 11.22 -20.47 -21.57
C ASP A 44 10.75 -21.78 -20.91
N SER A 45 11.59 -22.83 -21.00
CA SER A 45 11.30 -24.13 -20.40
C SER A 45 11.14 -24.06 -18.88
N HIS A 46 11.90 -23.18 -18.22
CA HIS A 46 11.86 -23.00 -16.78
C HIS A 46 10.54 -22.37 -16.33
N GLY A 47 10.12 -21.26 -16.95
CA GLY A 47 8.87 -20.59 -16.64
C GLY A 47 7.66 -21.50 -16.90
N ARG A 48 7.68 -22.26 -18.00
CA ARG A 48 6.64 -23.26 -18.29
C ARG A 48 6.58 -24.35 -17.22
N ARG A 49 7.74 -24.82 -16.74
CA ARG A 49 7.80 -25.81 -15.66
C ARG A 49 7.20 -25.27 -14.36
N ILE A 50 7.52 -24.04 -13.96
CA ILE A 50 6.95 -23.42 -12.75
C ILE A 50 5.41 -23.35 -12.85
N TYR A 51 4.85 -22.90 -13.97
CA TYR A 51 3.39 -22.84 -14.10
C TYR A 51 2.73 -24.23 -14.05
N LYS A 52 3.37 -25.26 -14.61
CA LYS A 52 2.90 -26.66 -14.48
C LYS A 52 2.99 -27.15 -13.05
N GLU A 53 4.10 -26.89 -12.35
CA GLU A 53 4.30 -27.28 -10.95
C GLU A 53 3.25 -26.68 -10.02
N HIS A 54 2.77 -25.47 -10.32
CA HIS A 54 1.76 -24.78 -9.52
C HIS A 54 0.31 -25.12 -9.87
N ASP A 55 0.07 -25.94 -10.91
CA ASP A 55 -1.27 -26.25 -11.45
C ASP A 55 -2.12 -24.98 -11.59
N VAL A 56 -1.71 -24.09 -12.49
CA VAL A 56 -2.31 -22.75 -12.56
C VAL A 56 -3.65 -22.70 -13.29
N GLU A 57 -4.51 -21.82 -12.82
CA GLU A 57 -5.74 -21.41 -13.49
C GLU A 57 -5.71 -19.92 -13.86
N ILE A 58 -6.38 -19.59 -14.97
CA ILE A 58 -6.57 -18.21 -15.39
C ILE A 58 -7.92 -17.75 -14.83
N ILE A 59 -7.89 -16.67 -14.06
CA ILE A 59 -9.07 -16.06 -13.46
C ILE A 59 -9.39 -14.79 -14.23
N GLU A 60 -10.62 -14.72 -14.72
CA GLU A 60 -11.22 -13.51 -15.27
C GLU A 60 -11.98 -12.81 -14.15
N ILE A 61 -11.70 -11.53 -13.95
CA ILE A 61 -12.33 -10.71 -12.92
C ILE A 61 -12.98 -9.53 -13.63
N GLU A 62 -14.30 -9.47 -13.52
CA GLU A 62 -15.06 -8.32 -13.97
C GLU A 62 -15.04 -7.23 -12.89
N ILE A 63 -14.48 -6.07 -13.25
CA ILE A 63 -14.51 -4.86 -12.44
C ILE A 63 -15.68 -4.01 -12.90
N THR A 64 -16.66 -3.83 -12.04
CA THR A 64 -17.74 -2.88 -12.19
C THR A 64 -17.37 -1.57 -11.48
N GLU A 65 -17.63 -0.45 -12.11
CA GLU A 65 -17.47 0.86 -11.47
C GLU A 65 -18.79 1.24 -10.80
N GLU A 66 -18.72 1.52 -9.51
CA GLU A 66 -19.85 2.00 -8.73
C GLU A 66 -19.44 3.27 -7.99
N VAL A 67 -20.29 4.29 -8.09
CA VAL A 67 -20.07 5.54 -7.35
C VAL A 67 -20.53 5.33 -5.91
N VAL A 68 -19.59 5.04 -5.03
CA VAL A 68 -19.87 4.81 -3.60
C VAL A 68 -20.17 6.12 -2.86
N CYS A 69 -19.53 7.21 -3.26
CA CYS A 69 -19.80 8.54 -2.71
C CYS A 69 -19.41 9.63 -3.72
N SER A 70 -20.09 10.77 -3.61
CA SER A 70 -19.74 11.98 -4.34
C SER A 70 -19.54 13.11 -3.33
N THR A 71 -18.38 13.76 -3.37
CA THR A 71 -18.07 14.92 -2.55
C THR A 71 -17.76 16.09 -3.48
N SER A 72 -18.18 17.29 -3.12
CA SER A 72 -17.81 18.48 -3.90
C SER A 72 -16.31 18.74 -3.80
N PHE A 73 -15.75 19.36 -4.83
CA PHE A 73 -14.35 19.74 -4.82
C PHE A 73 -14.01 20.63 -3.62
N ASP A 74 -14.87 21.60 -3.31
CA ASP A 74 -14.65 22.52 -2.18
C ASP A 74 -14.62 21.80 -0.84
N ALA A 75 -15.55 20.88 -0.60
CA ALA A 75 -15.56 20.09 0.62
C ALA A 75 -14.30 19.20 0.73
N PHE A 76 -13.84 18.64 -0.38
CA PHE A 76 -12.60 17.86 -0.44
C PHE A 76 -11.35 18.70 -0.10
N ILE A 77 -11.26 19.92 -0.64
CA ILE A 77 -10.15 20.84 -0.37
C ILE A 77 -10.18 21.32 1.08
N GLN A 78 -11.37 21.66 1.62
CA GLN A 78 -11.52 22.06 3.02
C GLN A 78 -11.09 20.94 3.97
N GLU A 79 -11.46 19.69 3.68
CA GLU A 79 -11.03 18.55 4.49
C GLU A 79 -9.50 18.39 4.49
N ALA A 80 -8.85 18.56 3.33
CA ALA A 80 -7.39 18.53 3.24
C ALA A 80 -6.74 19.63 4.07
N ALA A 81 -7.30 20.85 4.05
CA ALA A 81 -6.80 21.97 4.85
C ALA A 81 -6.95 21.72 6.36
N LEU A 82 -8.09 21.19 6.81
CA LEU A 82 -8.32 20.83 8.22
C LEU A 82 -7.34 19.76 8.71
N ARG A 83 -7.10 18.71 7.89
CA ARG A 83 -6.12 17.66 8.22
C ARG A 83 -4.70 18.23 8.35
N GLU A 84 -4.33 19.19 7.52
CA GLU A 84 -3.02 19.84 7.59
C GLU A 84 -2.89 20.73 8.84
N GLN A 85 -3.95 21.47 9.18
CA GLN A 85 -3.98 22.26 10.41
C GLN A 85 -3.86 21.39 11.66
N ASP A 86 -4.60 20.28 11.74
CA ASP A 86 -4.51 19.31 12.84
C ASP A 86 -3.10 18.72 12.98
N ARG A 87 -2.42 18.42 11.87
CA ARG A 87 -1.01 17.98 11.90
C ARG A 87 -0.07 19.05 12.46
N LYS A 88 -0.26 20.31 12.08
CA LYS A 88 0.53 21.44 12.59
C LYS A 88 0.27 21.68 14.07
N ASP A 89 -0.97 21.61 14.50
CA ASP A 89 -1.36 21.80 15.90
C ASP A 89 -0.82 20.68 16.78
N LYS A 90 -0.94 19.42 16.35
CA LYS A 90 -0.30 18.28 17.03
C LYS A 90 1.22 18.42 17.10
N ARG A 91 1.85 18.95 16.06
CA ARG A 91 3.30 19.21 16.07
C ARG A 91 3.65 20.32 17.07
N ARG A 92 2.89 21.42 17.09
CA ARG A 92 3.07 22.52 18.06
C ARG A 92 2.94 22.02 19.49
N GLN A 93 1.88 21.28 19.79
CA GLN A 93 1.65 20.68 21.11
C GLN A 93 2.80 19.77 21.55
N ARG A 94 3.36 18.95 20.65
CA ARG A 94 4.53 18.10 20.97
C ARG A 94 5.77 18.93 21.33
N VAL A 95 6.03 20.00 20.57
CA VAL A 95 7.17 20.90 20.83
C VAL A 95 6.97 21.65 22.15
N GLU A 96 5.76 22.16 22.40
CA GLU A 96 5.43 22.87 23.64
C GLU A 96 5.53 21.95 24.87
N ALA A 97 5.05 20.71 24.76
CA ALA A 97 5.19 19.71 25.81
C ALA A 97 6.67 19.42 26.11
N TYR A 98 7.49 19.21 25.08
CA TYR A 98 8.92 18.99 25.23
C TYR A 98 9.63 20.19 25.88
N LEU A 99 9.35 21.41 25.46
CA LEU A 99 9.94 22.62 26.03
C LEU A 99 9.53 22.85 27.49
N THR A 100 8.28 22.52 27.82
CA THR A 100 7.79 22.58 29.20
C THR A 100 8.52 21.57 30.09
N GLU A 101 8.73 20.34 29.59
CA GLU A 101 9.48 19.32 30.30
C GLU A 101 10.95 19.70 30.50
N GLN A 102 11.60 20.27 29.47
CA GLN A 102 12.98 20.78 29.57
C GLN A 102 13.10 21.90 30.60
N ARG A 103 12.18 22.87 30.59
CA ARG A 103 12.14 23.94 31.60
C ARG A 103 11.96 23.38 33.00
N ARG A 104 11.09 22.38 33.19
CA ARG A 104 10.91 21.72 34.50
C ARG A 104 12.21 21.10 35.00
N LYS A 105 12.94 20.37 34.14
CA LYS A 105 14.24 19.77 34.48
C LYS A 105 15.26 20.82 34.88
N GLN A 106 15.36 21.92 34.13
CA GLN A 106 16.25 23.04 34.47
C GLN A 106 15.88 23.67 35.84
N TYR A 107 14.60 23.86 36.14
CA TYR A 107 14.18 24.35 37.46
C TYR A 107 14.53 23.37 38.58
N GLU A 108 14.35 22.06 38.38
CA GLU A 108 14.73 21.04 39.36
C GLU A 108 16.25 21.02 39.60
N GLU A 109 17.07 21.18 38.55
CA GLU A 109 18.53 21.29 38.64
C GLU A 109 18.95 22.55 39.40
N LEU A 110 18.39 23.71 39.05
CA LEU A 110 18.68 24.97 39.74
C LEU A 110 18.25 24.95 41.21
N GLN A 111 17.14 24.29 41.55
CA GLN A 111 16.76 24.09 42.95
C GLN A 111 17.73 23.19 43.70
N LYS A 112 18.29 22.15 43.07
CA LYS A 112 19.32 21.32 43.72
C LYS A 112 20.64 22.07 43.93
N GLU A 113 20.99 22.96 43.00
CA GLU A 113 22.27 23.69 43.03
C GLU A 113 22.23 24.91 43.97
N PHE A 114 21.09 25.61 44.03
CA PHE A 114 20.96 26.88 44.77
C PHE A 114 19.91 26.87 45.88
N GLY A 115 19.12 25.81 46.03
CA GLY A 115 18.19 25.61 47.14
C GLY A 115 18.93 25.07 48.36
N LYS A 116 19.34 25.98 49.26
CA LYS A 116 19.74 25.65 50.64
C LYS A 116 18.57 25.08 51.44
#